data_AF-A0A8X6SZG7-F1
#
_entry.id   AF-A0A8X6SZG7-F1
#
_cell.length_a   1.000
_cell.length_b   1.000
_cell.length_c   1.000
_cell.angle_alpha   90.00
_cell.angle_beta   90.00
_cell.angle_gamma   90.00
#
_symmetry.space_group_name_H-M   'P 1'
#
loop_
_entity.id
_entity.type
_entity.pdbx_description
1 polymer ?
#
loop_
_entity_poly.entity_id
_entity_poly.type
_entity_poly.pdbx_seq_one_letter_code
_entity_poly.pdbx_strand_id
1 'polypeptide(L)'
;MTRSTIRADVGVAIVPQTISRQLAKANLKSKSPFRALPLTPEHQQLRLQWCQFRSVWNATDWPKVVFSDKSRFVLGTDDNRVRVWRRPGERYNSPQTVLHHTTRTARVMVWGP
;
A
#
# COMPACT_ATOMS: atom_id res chain seq x y z
N MET A 1 -11.70 -9.44 -4.14
CA MET A 1 -12.50 -10.68 -4.21
C MET A 1 -12.92 -11.10 -2.82
N THR A 2 -14.18 -10.84 -2.45
CA THR A 2 -14.78 -11.30 -1.19
C THR A 2 -15.62 -12.56 -1.45
N ARG A 3 -16.00 -13.28 -0.38
CA ARG A 3 -16.79 -14.54 -0.42
C ARG A 3 -18.08 -14.42 -1.24
N SER A 4 -18.71 -13.23 -1.23
CA SER A 4 -19.93 -12.93 -2.00
C SER A 4 -19.65 -12.77 -3.50
N THR A 5 -18.49 -12.23 -3.89
CA THR A 5 -18.14 -12.00 -5.31
C THR A 5 -17.96 -13.32 -6.07
N ILE A 6 -17.29 -14.32 -5.46
CA ILE A 6 -17.02 -15.61 -6.12
C ILE A 6 -18.32 -16.41 -6.33
N ARG A 7 -19.27 -16.32 -5.40
CA ARG A 7 -20.58 -16.99 -5.54
C ARG A 7 -21.43 -16.37 -6.66
N ALA A 8 -21.34 -15.05 -6.83
CA ALA A 8 -22.07 -14.34 -7.89
C ALA A 8 -21.49 -14.63 -9.29
N ASP A 9 -20.16 -14.70 -9.43
CA ASP A 9 -19.50 -14.94 -10.72
C ASP A 9 -19.69 -16.37 -11.27
N VAL A 10 -19.80 -17.38 -10.39
CA VAL A 10 -19.78 -18.80 -10.83
C VAL A 10 -21.19 -19.36 -11.03
N GLY A 11 -22.25 -18.65 -10.62
CA GLY A 11 -23.65 -19.07 -10.80
C GLY A 11 -24.07 -20.37 -10.07
N VAL A 12 -23.15 -20.99 -9.31
CA VAL A 12 -23.35 -22.24 -8.57
C VAL A 12 -23.25 -21.98 -7.07
N ALA A 13 -24.09 -22.66 -6.28
CA ALA A 13 -24.03 -22.62 -4.83
C ALA A 13 -22.78 -23.35 -4.31
N ILE A 14 -21.69 -22.61 -4.12
CA ILE A 14 -20.41 -23.14 -3.63
C ILE A 14 -20.29 -22.97 -2.12
N VAL A 15 -19.88 -24.04 -1.42
CA VAL A 15 -19.59 -24.00 0.03
C VAL A 15 -18.19 -23.39 0.31
N PRO A 16 -18.00 -22.63 1.40
CA PRO A 16 -16.73 -21.94 1.70
C PRO A 16 -15.50 -22.85 1.76
N GLN A 17 -15.69 -24.10 2.18
CA GLN A 17 -14.62 -25.08 2.28
C GLN A 17 -14.04 -25.44 0.91
N THR A 18 -14.88 -25.50 -0.13
CA THR A 18 -14.44 -25.73 -1.51
C THR A 18 -13.57 -24.57 -2.00
N ILE A 19 -13.97 -23.32 -1.73
CA ILE A 19 -13.17 -22.13 -2.06
C ILE A 19 -11.81 -22.18 -1.36
N SER A 20 -11.79 -22.46 -0.05
CA SER A 20 -10.54 -22.55 0.72
C SER A 20 -9.60 -23.63 0.17
N ARG A 21 -10.13 -24.83 -0.12
CA ARG A 21 -9.36 -25.93 -0.72
C ARG A 21 -8.78 -25.56 -2.09
N GLN A 22 -9.56 -24.89 -2.94
CA GLN A 22 -9.09 -24.47 -4.27
C GLN A 22 -8.01 -23.37 -4.17
N LEU A 23 -8.18 -22.40 -3.29
CA LEU A 23 -7.16 -21.38 -3.03
C LEU A 23 -5.86 -22.00 -2.48
N ALA A 24 -5.97 -22.98 -1.59
CA ALA A 24 -4.83 -23.73 -1.08
C ALA A 24 -4.13 -24.53 -2.17
N LYS A 25 -4.89 -25.24 -3.04
CA LYS A 25 -4.34 -25.96 -4.21
C LYS A 25 -3.59 -25.02 -5.16
N ALA A 26 -4.08 -23.79 -5.35
CA ALA A 26 -3.43 -22.77 -6.16
C ALA A 26 -2.26 -22.04 -5.45
N ASN A 27 -1.94 -22.42 -4.21
CA ASN A 27 -0.95 -21.78 -3.32
C ASN A 27 -1.20 -20.28 -3.08
N LEU A 28 -2.47 -19.86 -3.07
CA LEU A 28 -2.88 -18.48 -2.84
C LEU A 28 -3.13 -18.23 -1.35
N LYS A 29 -2.55 -17.15 -0.82
CA LYS A 29 -2.74 -16.72 0.56
C LYS A 29 -3.31 -15.31 0.61
N SER A 30 -4.25 -15.08 1.53
CA SER A 30 -4.76 -13.74 1.82
C SER A 30 -3.68 -12.93 2.52
N LYS A 31 -3.24 -11.84 1.88
CA LYS A 31 -2.19 -10.94 2.37
C LYS A 31 -2.62 -9.49 2.23
N SER A 32 -1.98 -8.60 2.99
CA SER A 32 -2.10 -7.17 2.74
C SER A 32 -1.39 -6.81 1.43
N PRO A 33 -2.01 -5.98 0.56
CA PRO A 33 -1.36 -5.51 -0.66
C PRO A 33 -0.12 -4.68 -0.31
N PHE A 34 0.81 -4.62 -1.26
CA PHE A 34 1.84 -3.60 -1.21
C PHE A 34 1.19 -2.25 -1.53
N ARG A 35 1.50 -1.22 -0.74
CA ARG A 35 1.02 0.14 -0.96
C ARG A 35 2.15 0.96 -1.56
N ALA A 36 2.03 1.29 -2.84
CA ALA A 36 2.99 2.12 -3.53
C ALA A 36 2.55 3.59 -3.51
N LEU A 37 3.53 4.49 -3.43
CA LEU A 37 3.29 5.90 -3.74
C LEU A 37 3.15 6.04 -5.26
N PRO A 38 2.16 6.79 -5.76
CA PRO A 38 2.03 7.09 -7.17
C PRO A 38 3.13 8.09 -7.57
N LEU A 39 4.31 7.58 -7.93
CA LEU A 39 5.43 8.38 -8.42
C LEU A 39 5.47 8.33 -9.94
N THR A 40 5.54 9.50 -10.59
CA THR A 40 5.89 9.60 -12.00
C THR A 40 7.35 9.16 -12.21
N PRO A 41 7.75 8.74 -13.43
CA PRO A 41 9.14 8.42 -13.72
C PRO A 41 10.12 9.55 -13.35
N GLU A 42 9.71 10.80 -13.60
CA GLU A 42 10.47 12.00 -13.22
C GLU A 42 10.65 12.12 -11.70
N HIS A 43 9.58 11.93 -10.91
CA HIS A 43 9.69 11.93 -9.45
C HIS A 43 10.63 10.82 -8.96
N GLN A 44 10.64 9.65 -9.59
CA GLN A 44 11.55 8.56 -9.21
C GLN A 44 13.01 8.95 -9.47
N GLN A 45 13.31 9.52 -10.64
CA GLN A 45 14.65 9.96 -10.99
C GLN A 45 15.16 11.06 -10.04
N LEU A 46 14.36 12.10 -9.81
CA LEU A 46 14.74 13.21 -8.91
C LEU A 46 15.00 12.73 -7.49
N ARG A 47 14.16 11.82 -6.97
CA ARG A 47 14.37 11.23 -5.63
C ARG A 47 15.64 10.39 -5.57
N LEU A 48 15.93 9.60 -6.60
CA LEU A 48 17.15 8.82 -6.66
C LEU A 48 18.39 9.71 -6.68
N GLN A 49 18.40 10.74 -7.53
CA GLN A 49 19.49 11.72 -7.60
C GLN A 49 19.69 12.44 -6.26
N TRP A 50 18.60 12.84 -5.60
CA TRP A 50 18.66 13.49 -4.29
C TRP A 50 19.32 12.58 -3.24
N CYS A 51 18.95 11.30 -3.20
CA CYS A 51 19.56 10.31 -2.31
C CYS A 51 21.03 10.06 -2.63
N GLN A 52 21.38 9.93 -3.92
CA GLN A 52 22.76 9.74 -4.35
C GLN A 52 23.65 10.92 -3.94
N PHE A 53 23.20 12.15 -4.19
CA PHE A 53 23.93 13.36 -3.84
C PHE A 53 24.18 13.49 -2.34
N ARG A 54 23.26 13.00 -1.50
CA ARG A 54 23.36 13.04 -0.03
C ARG A 54 23.85 11.75 0.60
N SER A 55 24.23 10.75 -0.20
CA SER A 55 24.75 9.47 0.32
C SER A 55 26.08 9.63 1.06
N VAL A 56 26.85 10.68 0.71
CA VAL A 56 28.13 11.04 1.34
C VAL A 56 27.99 11.89 2.60
N TRP A 57 26.78 12.33 2.94
CA TRP A 57 26.54 13.14 4.13
C TRP A 57 26.77 12.32 5.39
N ASN A 58 27.47 12.93 6.34
CA ASN A 58 27.77 12.31 7.62
C ASN A 58 26.85 12.85 8.74
N ALA A 59 27.02 12.34 9.96
CA ALA A 59 26.20 12.72 11.11
C ALA A 59 26.27 14.21 11.48
N THR A 60 27.28 14.95 11.03
CA THR A 60 27.40 16.40 11.28
C THR A 60 26.69 17.25 10.22
N ASP A 61 26.33 16.67 9.08
CA ASP A 61 25.63 17.38 8.01
C ASP A 61 24.12 17.38 8.22
N TRP A 62 23.55 16.27 8.70
CA TRP A 62 22.10 16.17 8.96
C TRP A 62 21.54 17.21 9.93
N PRO A 63 22.20 17.57 11.04
CA PRO A 63 21.72 18.60 11.97
C PRO A 63 21.60 20.00 11.37
N LYS A 64 22.22 20.26 10.20
CA LYS A 64 22.13 21.54 9.49
C LYS A 64 20.82 21.68 8.71
N VAL A 65 20.06 20.59 8.54
CA VAL A 65 18.78 20.60 7.82
C VAL A 65 17.63 20.80 8.79
N VAL A 66 16.88 21.88 8.58
CA VAL A 66 15.58 22.09 9.21
C VAL A 66 14.52 21.48 8.31
N PHE A 67 13.80 20.49 8.81
CA PHE A 67 12.66 19.94 8.10
C PHE A 67 11.42 20.80 8.38
N SER A 68 10.39 20.62 7.58
CA SER A 68 9.05 21.09 7.92
C SER A 68 8.06 20.21 7.18
N ASP A 69 6.94 19.92 7.83
CA ASP A 69 5.86 19.16 7.21
C ASP A 69 4.50 19.66 7.67
N LYS A 70 3.50 19.37 6.85
CA LYS A 70 2.10 19.58 7.15
C LYS A 70 1.42 18.23 7.35
N SER A 71 1.33 17.81 8.60
CA SER A 71 0.68 16.56 8.96
C SER A 71 -0.83 16.70 9.12
N ARG A 72 -1.54 15.59 8.84
CA ARG A 72 -3.00 15.52 8.77
C ARG A 72 -3.54 14.53 9.80
N PHE A 73 -4.30 15.02 10.77
CA PHE A 73 -4.92 14.20 11.82
C PHE A 73 -6.41 13.99 11.56
N VAL A 74 -6.89 12.77 11.76
CA VAL A 74 -8.30 12.39 11.59
C VAL A 74 -8.82 11.70 12.84
N LEU A 75 -10.04 12.07 13.26
CA LEU A 75 -10.69 11.56 14.47
C LEU A 75 -11.42 10.21 14.26
N GLY A 76 -11.53 9.75 13.01
CA GLY A 76 -12.08 8.44 12.66
C GLY A 76 -11.37 7.87 11.44
N THR A 77 -11.07 6.58 11.46
CA THR A 77 -10.39 5.87 10.37
C THR A 77 -11.33 4.84 9.75
N ASP A 78 -11.53 4.92 8.43
CA ASP A 78 -11.77 3.71 7.68
C ASP A 78 -10.45 2.93 7.67
N ASP A 79 -10.45 1.74 8.29
CA ASP A 79 -9.29 0.84 8.36
C ASP A 79 -8.71 0.49 6.97
N ASN A 80 -9.50 0.74 5.90
CA ASN A 80 -9.18 0.55 4.49
C ASN A 80 -8.40 -0.77 4.25
N ARG A 81 -8.78 -1.81 5.01
CA ARG A 81 -8.12 -3.11 5.05
C ARG A 81 -8.49 -3.90 3.80
N VAL A 82 -7.87 -3.55 2.69
CA VAL A 82 -7.91 -4.33 1.46
C VAL A 82 -7.01 -5.55 1.63
N ARG A 83 -7.48 -6.71 1.17
CA ARG A 83 -6.72 -7.97 1.10
C ARG A 83 -6.56 -8.39 -0.36
N VAL A 84 -5.40 -8.91 -0.71
CA VAL A 84 -5.11 -9.53 -2.01
C VAL A 84 -4.79 -11.00 -1.80
N TRP A 85 -5.16 -11.85 -2.77
CA TRP A 85 -4.77 -13.25 -2.81
C TRP A 85 -3.54 -13.38 -3.70
N ARG A 86 -2.43 -13.88 -3.15
CA ARG A 86 -1.18 -14.03 -3.90
C ARG A 86 -0.33 -15.19 -3.42
N ARG A 87 0.58 -15.65 -4.26
CA ARG A 87 1.56 -16.68 -3.89
C ARG A 87 2.73 -16.07 -3.11
N PRO A 88 3.49 -16.88 -2.36
CA PRO A 88 4.78 -16.44 -1.82
C PRO A 88 5.70 -15.92 -2.95
N GLY A 89 6.42 -14.82 -2.70
CA GLY A 89 7.29 -14.19 -3.70
C GLY A 89 6.63 -13.12 -4.57
N GLU A 90 5.31 -13.12 -4.74
CA GLU A 90 4.59 -12.17 -5.61
C GLU A 90 4.35 -10.80 -4.95
N ARG A 91 5.17 -10.40 -3.96
CA ARG A 91 4.85 -9.22 -3.13
C ARG A 91 4.72 -7.93 -3.92
N TYR A 92 5.55 -7.77 -4.95
CA TYR A 92 5.70 -6.54 -5.73
C TYR A 92 5.07 -6.64 -7.12
N ASN A 93 4.32 -7.71 -7.40
CA ASN A 93 3.68 -7.87 -8.70
C ASN A 93 2.58 -6.82 -8.88
N SER A 94 2.64 -6.10 -10.01
CA SER A 94 1.82 -4.93 -10.35
C SER A 94 0.31 -5.08 -10.10
N PRO A 95 -0.39 -6.18 -10.49
CA PRO A 95 -1.84 -6.26 -10.31
C PRO A 95 -2.29 -6.38 -8.84
N GLN A 96 -1.36 -6.57 -7.90
CA GLN A 96 -1.63 -6.76 -6.47
C GLN A 96 -1.16 -5.56 -5.63
N THR A 97 -0.72 -4.48 -6.29
CA THR A 97 -0.31 -3.23 -5.66
C THR A 97 -1.48 -2.27 -5.62
N VAL A 98 -1.73 -1.69 -4.45
CA VAL A 98 -2.76 -0.65 -4.27
C VAL A 98 -2.05 0.69 -4.19
N LEU A 99 -2.44 1.63 -5.04
CA LEU A 99 -1.96 3.00 -4.92
C LEU A 99 -2.55 3.63 -3.67
N HIS A 100 -1.69 4.28 -2.89
CA HIS A 100 -2.15 4.96 -1.69
C HIS A 100 -2.89 6.25 -2.07
N HIS A 101 -4.22 6.26 -1.91
CA HIS A 101 -5.05 7.46 -2.09
C HIS A 101 -5.43 8.07 -0.74
N THR A 102 -5.38 9.40 -0.66
CA THR A 102 -5.85 10.15 0.49
C THR A 102 -7.36 10.36 0.37
N THR A 103 -8.16 9.73 1.23
CA THR A 103 -9.64 9.90 1.27
C THR A 103 -10.03 11.33 1.66
N ARG A 104 -11.31 11.71 1.68
CA ARG A 104 -11.81 13.06 2.05
C ARG A 104 -12.70 13.01 3.32
N THR A 105 -12.09 12.84 4.49
CA THR A 105 -12.75 12.88 5.82
C THR A 105 -12.59 14.29 6.43
N ALA A 106 -13.39 14.69 7.45
CA ALA A 106 -13.14 15.91 8.24
C ALA A 106 -11.83 15.78 9.07
N ARG A 107 -11.00 16.84 9.11
CA ARG A 107 -9.58 16.73 9.56
C ARG A 107 -9.06 18.00 10.21
N VAL A 108 -8.04 17.83 11.04
CA VAL A 108 -7.17 18.91 11.53
C VAL A 108 -5.84 18.83 10.79
N MET A 109 -5.37 19.96 10.28
CA MET A 109 -4.04 20.09 9.69
C MET A 109 -3.14 20.81 10.68
N VAL A 110 -1.95 20.27 10.92
CA VAL A 110 -0.96 20.85 11.82
C VAL A 110 0.33 21.06 11.04
N TRP A 111 1.02 22.16 11.33
CA TRP A 111 2.33 22.48 10.79
C TRP A 111 3.37 22.36 11.89
N GLY A 112 4.54 21.82 11.54
CA GLY A 112 5.69 21.75 12.43
C GLY A 112 7.01 21.82 11.67
N PRO A 113 8.11 22.20 12.36
CA PRO A 113 9.48 22.00 11.90
C PRO A 113 9.90 20.51 11.97
#